data_AF-A0A957KTR8-F1
#
_entry.id   AF-A0A957KTR8-F1
#
_cell.length_a   1.000
_cell.length_b   1.000
_cell.length_c   1.000
_cell.angle_alpha   90.00
_cell.angle_beta   90.00
_cell.angle_gamma   90.00
#
_symmetry.space_group_name_H-M   'P 1'
#
loop_
_entity.id
_entity.type
_entity.pdbx_description
1 polymer ?
#
loop_
_entity_poly.entity_id
_entity_poly.type
_entity_poly.pdbx_seq_one_letter_code
_entity_poly.pdbx_strand_id
1 'polypeptide(L)'
;MTSIDERIQGGIYGLLVGDALGVPYEFHGAADIPPLDQIEMAPPAGFHRVHGSVPPGTWSDDGAQALALLASLLECGRLDVDDFGRRLVAWYVRGYMAVDNRVFDVGIQTSQAISALQRGVPASQAGPAGERANGNGSLMRVLPLALWHQGSDTDLVAAAHA
;
A
#
# COMPACT_ATOMS: atom_id res chain seq x y z
N MET A 1 -25.67 11.41 -9.84
CA MET A 1 -25.00 10.74 -8.71
C MET A 1 -24.15 9.63 -9.29
N THR A 2 -22.92 9.46 -8.80
CA THR A 2 -22.05 8.35 -9.22
C THR A 2 -22.62 7.01 -8.75
N SER A 3 -22.49 5.97 -9.58
CA SER A 3 -22.89 4.60 -9.29
C SER A 3 -22.01 3.98 -8.19
N ILE A 4 -22.43 2.85 -7.63
CA ILE A 4 -21.59 2.11 -6.67
C ILE A 4 -20.30 1.60 -7.32
N ASP A 5 -20.38 1.11 -8.56
CA ASP A 5 -19.23 0.64 -9.32
C ASP A 5 -18.22 1.77 -9.56
N GLU A 6 -18.69 2.97 -9.91
CA GLU A 6 -17.84 4.15 -10.09
C GLU A 6 -17.15 4.55 -8.79
N ARG A 7 -17.80 4.38 -7.64
CA ARG A 7 -17.21 4.68 -6.32
C ARG A 7 -16.16 3.64 -5.92
N ILE A 8 -16.41 2.36 -6.18
CA ILE A 8 -15.44 1.28 -5.91
C ILE A 8 -14.21 1.47 -6.80
N GLN A 9 -14.40 1.66 -8.10
CA GLN A 9 -13.32 1.94 -9.04
C GLN A 9 -12.57 3.22 -8.66
N GLY A 10 -13.30 4.29 -8.36
CA GLY A 10 -12.72 5.56 -7.91
C GLY A 10 -11.92 5.43 -6.61
N GLY A 11 -12.31 4.55 -5.70
CA GLY A 11 -11.55 4.26 -4.48
C GLY A 11 -10.19 3.62 -4.78
N ILE A 12 -10.15 2.57 -5.62
CA ILE A 12 -8.90 1.92 -6.01
C ILE A 12 -8.02 2.85 -6.85
N TYR A 13 -8.59 3.55 -7.83
CA TYR A 13 -7.83 4.51 -8.64
C TYR A 13 -7.33 5.68 -7.79
N GLY A 14 -8.15 6.20 -6.88
CA GLY A 14 -7.77 7.28 -5.97
C GLY A 14 -6.61 6.89 -5.07
N LEU A 15 -6.57 5.64 -4.58
CA LEU A 15 -5.44 5.12 -3.81
C LEU A 15 -4.15 5.14 -4.64
N LEU A 16 -4.17 4.55 -5.85
CA LEU A 16 -2.99 4.49 -6.71
C LEU A 16 -2.52 5.87 -7.19
N VAL A 17 -3.46 6.76 -7.54
CA VAL A 17 -3.16 8.14 -7.97
C VAL A 17 -2.63 8.96 -6.81
N GLY A 18 -3.22 8.82 -5.62
CA GLY A 18 -2.79 9.56 -4.43
C GLY A 18 -1.40 9.17 -3.97
N ASP A 19 -1.12 7.86 -3.95
CA ASP A 19 0.23 7.32 -3.71
C ASP A 19 1.24 7.89 -4.73
N ALA A 20 1.00 7.67 -6.02
CA ALA A 20 1.91 8.13 -7.08
C ALA A 20 2.14 9.65 -7.07
N LEU A 21 1.12 10.45 -6.70
CA LEU A 21 1.25 11.90 -6.53
C LEU A 21 2.09 12.27 -5.31
N GLY A 22 2.00 11.51 -4.22
CA GLY A 22 2.71 11.75 -2.96
C GLY A 22 4.20 11.41 -3.01
N VAL A 23 4.57 10.34 -3.72
CA VAL A 23 5.96 9.81 -3.80
C VAL A 23 7.04 10.89 -4.04
N PRO A 24 6.89 11.84 -4.99
CA PRO A 24 7.92 12.86 -5.21
C PRO A 24 8.17 13.76 -3.98
N TYR A 25 7.15 14.00 -3.16
CA TYR A 25 7.14 14.98 -2.07
C TYR A 25 7.41 14.36 -0.70
N GLU A 26 7.59 13.04 -0.63
CA GLU A 26 7.84 12.30 0.60
C GLU A 26 9.10 12.82 1.34
N PHE A 27 9.12 12.69 2.67
CA PHE A 27 10.19 13.11 3.59
C PHE A 27 10.53 14.61 3.60
N HIS A 28 9.62 15.45 3.08
CA HIS A 28 9.72 16.91 3.18
C HIS A 28 8.78 17.44 4.26
N GLY A 29 9.18 18.52 4.95
CA GLY A 29 8.28 19.27 5.80
C GLY A 29 7.20 19.95 4.95
N ALA A 30 6.02 20.18 5.54
CA ALA A 30 4.93 20.87 4.84
C ALA A 30 5.31 22.29 4.34
N ALA A 31 6.30 22.93 4.97
CA ALA A 31 6.83 24.22 4.55
C ALA A 31 7.84 24.12 3.39
N ASP A 32 8.36 22.92 3.13
CA ASP A 32 9.41 22.65 2.14
C ASP A 32 8.87 22.08 0.83
N ILE A 33 7.58 21.72 0.78
CA ILE A 33 6.90 21.30 -0.45
C ILE A 33 6.35 22.51 -1.24
N PRO A 34 6.16 22.38 -2.57
CA PRO A 34 5.56 23.43 -3.38
C PRO A 34 4.16 23.84 -2.89
N PRO A 35 3.70 25.07 -3.22
CA PRO A 35 2.33 25.46 -2.95
C PRO A 35 1.33 24.54 -3.67
N LEU A 36 0.12 24.43 -3.13
CA LEU A 36 -0.89 23.46 -3.58
C LEU A 36 -1.19 23.50 -5.09
N ASP A 37 -1.15 24.70 -5.70
CA ASP A 37 -1.38 24.91 -7.13
C ASP A 37 -0.21 24.44 -8.02
N GLN A 38 0.88 24.00 -7.43
CA GLN A 38 2.07 23.44 -8.10
C GLN A 38 2.32 21.96 -7.73
N ILE A 39 1.45 21.36 -6.91
CA ILE A 39 1.52 19.94 -6.59
C ILE A 39 0.96 19.14 -7.76
N GLU A 40 1.87 18.57 -8.53
CA GLU A 40 1.59 17.75 -9.72
C GLU A 40 2.37 16.44 -9.66
N MET A 41 2.02 15.47 -10.52
CA MET A 41 2.72 14.18 -10.62
C MET A 41 4.23 14.36 -10.83
N ALA A 42 4.60 15.31 -11.69
CA ALA A 42 5.97 15.76 -11.86
C ALA A 42 6.14 17.07 -11.08
N PRO A 43 6.99 17.11 -10.03
CA PRO A 43 7.16 18.32 -9.25
C PRO A 43 7.87 19.42 -10.07
N PRO A 44 7.80 20.69 -9.61
CA PRO A 44 8.46 21.81 -10.27
C PRO A 44 9.96 21.58 -10.47
N ALA A 45 10.50 22.21 -11.52
CA ALA A 45 11.92 22.13 -11.83
C ALA A 45 12.77 22.58 -10.63
N GLY A 46 13.78 21.79 -10.29
CA GLY A 46 14.68 22.05 -9.16
C GLY A 46 14.21 21.52 -7.81
N PHE A 47 12.98 20.99 -7.72
CA PHE A 47 12.53 20.29 -6.50
C PHE A 47 13.33 18.99 -6.31
N HIS A 48 13.83 18.77 -5.09
CA HIS A 48 14.62 17.59 -4.76
C HIS A 48 13.70 16.41 -4.43
N ARG A 49 13.69 15.37 -5.26
CA ARG A 49 12.95 14.13 -4.99
C ARG A 49 13.83 13.14 -4.27
N VAL A 50 13.35 12.59 -3.15
CA VAL A 50 14.06 11.51 -2.42
C VAL A 50 14.27 10.30 -3.32
N HIS A 51 13.21 9.88 -4.01
CA HIS A 51 13.25 8.78 -4.98
C HIS A 51 13.59 9.29 -6.39
N GLY A 52 14.72 10.00 -6.54
CA GLY A 52 15.08 10.70 -7.78
C GLY A 52 15.20 9.85 -9.05
N SER A 53 15.37 8.53 -8.90
CA SER A 53 15.41 7.56 -10.02
C SER A 53 14.04 7.00 -10.40
N VAL A 54 13.00 7.28 -9.61
CA VAL A 54 11.63 6.82 -9.85
C VAL A 54 10.92 7.80 -10.78
N PRO A 55 10.31 7.33 -11.89
CA PRO A 55 9.53 8.18 -12.78
C PRO A 55 8.31 8.79 -12.07
N PRO A 56 7.95 10.06 -12.34
CA PRO A 56 6.66 10.62 -11.95
C PRO A 56 5.48 9.72 -12.33
N GLY A 57 4.47 9.61 -11.46
CA GLY A 57 3.31 8.74 -11.67
C GLY A 57 3.51 7.27 -11.27
N THR A 58 4.64 6.95 -10.63
CA THR A 58 4.90 5.61 -10.09
C THR A 58 4.37 5.50 -8.65
N TRP A 59 3.41 4.62 -8.40
CA TRP A 59 2.95 4.29 -7.04
C TRP A 59 4.01 3.46 -6.29
N SER A 60 4.06 3.60 -4.97
CA SER A 60 5.02 2.95 -4.07
C SER A 60 4.50 1.61 -3.52
N ASP A 61 4.91 1.30 -2.30
CA ASP A 61 4.50 0.14 -1.54
C ASP A 61 3.01 0.20 -1.12
N ASP A 62 2.45 1.39 -0.89
CA ASP A 62 1.01 1.60 -0.64
C ASP A 62 0.15 0.94 -1.73
N GLY A 63 0.36 1.38 -2.97
CA GLY A 63 -0.37 0.90 -4.15
C GLY A 63 -0.08 -0.55 -4.47
N ALA A 64 1.19 -0.97 -4.44
CA ALA A 64 1.56 -2.34 -4.77
C ALA A 64 1.00 -3.35 -3.76
N GLN A 65 1.05 -3.04 -2.46
CA GLN A 65 0.54 -3.92 -1.42
C GLN A 65 -1.00 -3.94 -1.38
N ALA A 66 -1.67 -2.81 -1.67
CA ALA A 66 -3.11 -2.77 -1.85
C ALA A 66 -3.56 -3.67 -3.03
N LEU A 67 -2.87 -3.58 -4.18
CA LEU A 67 -3.14 -4.45 -5.33
C LEU A 67 -2.87 -5.93 -5.01
N ALA A 68 -1.83 -6.23 -4.23
CA ALA A 68 -1.57 -7.60 -3.77
C ALA A 68 -2.70 -8.14 -2.86
N LEU A 69 -3.25 -7.30 -1.97
CA LEU A 69 -4.40 -7.66 -1.13
C LEU A 69 -5.65 -7.91 -1.99
N LEU A 70 -5.95 -6.98 -2.91
CA LEU A 70 -7.08 -7.11 -3.83
C LEU A 70 -7.00 -8.42 -4.63
N ALA A 71 -5.82 -8.74 -5.19
CA ALA A 71 -5.62 -9.97 -5.95
C ALA A 71 -5.85 -11.23 -5.09
N SER A 72 -5.37 -11.25 -3.84
CA SER A 72 -5.62 -12.35 -2.90
C SER A 72 -7.12 -12.52 -2.62
N LEU A 73 -7.84 -11.43 -2.31
CA LEU A 73 -9.28 -11.47 -2.02
C LEU A 73 -10.09 -12.01 -3.21
N LEU A 74 -9.76 -11.57 -4.42
CA LEU A 74 -10.46 -12.00 -5.64
C LEU A 74 -10.15 -13.46 -6.00
N GLU A 75 -8.90 -13.90 -5.89
CA GLU A 75 -8.50 -15.28 -6.25
C GLU A 75 -8.92 -16.30 -5.18
N CYS A 76 -8.82 -15.95 -3.90
CA CYS A 76 -9.16 -16.85 -2.81
C CYS A 76 -10.66 -16.83 -2.45
N GLY A 77 -11.39 -15.78 -2.83
CA GLY A 77 -12.80 -15.58 -2.45
C GLY A 77 -13.01 -15.38 -0.94
N ARG A 78 -11.93 -15.09 -0.19
CA ARG A 78 -11.90 -14.83 1.26
C ARG A 78 -10.62 -14.09 1.62
N LEU A 79 -10.58 -13.50 2.82
CA LEU A 79 -9.32 -13.05 3.41
C LEU A 79 -8.47 -14.27 3.80
N ASP A 80 -7.48 -14.58 2.97
CA ASP A 80 -6.45 -15.58 3.24
C ASP A 80 -5.13 -14.87 3.58
N VAL A 81 -4.88 -14.72 4.88
CA VAL A 81 -3.71 -13.97 5.40
C VAL A 81 -2.38 -14.62 5.00
N ASP A 82 -2.34 -15.95 4.85
CA ASP A 82 -1.13 -16.64 4.43
C ASP A 82 -0.90 -16.46 2.93
N ASP A 83 -1.95 -16.44 2.11
CA ASP A 83 -1.82 -16.08 0.69
C ASP A 83 -1.37 -14.64 0.50
N PHE A 84 -1.99 -13.72 1.23
CA PHE A 84 -1.57 -12.33 1.20
C PHE A 84 -0.11 -12.17 1.66
N GLY A 85 0.29 -12.84 2.73
CA GLY A 85 1.68 -12.88 3.19
C GLY A 85 2.65 -13.38 2.11
N ARG A 86 2.31 -14.44 1.39
CA ARG A 86 3.12 -14.93 0.25
C ARG A 86 3.22 -13.89 -0.88
N ARG A 87 2.14 -13.15 -1.15
CA ARG A 87 2.15 -12.06 -2.16
C ARG A 87 2.97 -10.86 -1.72
N LEU A 88 2.97 -10.51 -0.44
CA LEU A 88 3.86 -9.48 0.10
C LEU A 88 5.34 -9.87 -0.05
N VAL A 89 5.67 -11.14 0.21
CA VAL A 89 7.02 -11.66 -0.08
C VAL A 89 7.33 -11.62 -1.58
N ALA A 90 6.37 -11.96 -2.44
CA ALA A 90 6.54 -11.90 -3.89
C ALA A 90 6.72 -10.44 -4.38
N TRP A 91 6.00 -9.49 -3.81
CA TRP A 91 6.18 -8.06 -4.06
C TRP A 91 7.61 -7.66 -3.70
N TYR A 92 8.03 -7.92 -2.46
CA TYR A 92 9.35 -7.50 -1.97
C TYR A 92 10.52 -8.11 -2.75
N VAL A 93 10.44 -9.39 -3.13
CA VAL A 93 11.54 -10.11 -3.78
C VAL A 93 11.53 -9.97 -5.30
N ARG A 94 10.35 -9.88 -5.92
CA ARG A 94 10.17 -9.98 -7.38
C ARG A 94 9.45 -8.78 -8.00
N GLY A 95 9.03 -7.80 -7.20
CA GLY A 95 8.29 -6.63 -7.68
C GLY A 95 6.85 -6.94 -8.09
N TYR A 96 6.24 -8.03 -7.62
CA TYR A 96 4.83 -8.33 -7.89
C TYR A 96 3.93 -7.12 -7.54
N MET A 97 3.15 -6.64 -8.51
CA MET A 97 2.29 -5.42 -8.43
C MET A 97 3.02 -4.08 -8.25
N ALA A 98 4.35 -4.08 -8.18
CA ALA A 98 5.13 -2.85 -8.30
C ALA A 98 5.26 -2.46 -9.78
N VAL A 99 5.30 -1.16 -10.06
CA VAL A 99 5.55 -0.65 -11.42
C VAL A 99 6.92 -1.14 -11.90
N ASP A 100 6.97 -1.63 -13.13
CA ASP A 100 8.17 -2.24 -13.75
C ASP A 100 8.83 -3.35 -12.93
N ASN A 101 8.10 -3.95 -11.98
CA ASN A 101 8.63 -4.90 -11.01
C ASN A 101 9.79 -4.34 -10.15
N ARG A 102 9.81 -3.03 -9.89
CA ARG A 102 10.85 -2.38 -9.09
C ARG A 102 10.30 -1.91 -7.76
N VAL A 103 10.77 -2.52 -6.68
CA VAL A 103 10.43 -2.12 -5.30
C VAL A 103 11.31 -0.96 -4.86
N PHE A 104 10.70 0.03 -4.24
CA PHE A 104 11.34 1.09 -3.47
C PHE A 104 10.52 1.36 -2.22
N ASP A 105 11.09 2.15 -1.31
CA ASP A 105 10.38 2.71 -0.14
C ASP A 105 9.70 1.70 0.81
N VAL A 106 10.44 0.66 1.21
CA VAL A 106 9.88 -0.35 2.11
C VAL A 106 10.02 0.10 3.56
N GLY A 107 8.89 0.34 4.23
CA GLY A 107 8.87 0.65 5.66
C GLY A 107 9.53 -0.43 6.53
N ILE A 108 10.22 0.00 7.59
CA ILE A 108 11.03 -0.89 8.47
C ILE A 108 10.18 -2.04 9.06
N GLN A 109 8.99 -1.73 9.56
CA GLN A 109 8.08 -2.72 10.18
C GLN A 109 7.59 -3.74 9.15
N THR A 110 7.26 -3.27 7.94
CA THR A 110 6.87 -4.13 6.82
C THR A 110 8.03 -5.05 6.41
N SER A 111 9.25 -4.52 6.29
CA SER A 111 10.45 -5.31 5.99
C SER A 111 10.73 -6.38 7.04
N GLN A 112 10.54 -6.07 8.33
CA GLN A 112 10.67 -7.02 9.42
C GLN A 112 9.63 -8.16 9.31
N ALA A 113 8.37 -7.82 9.02
CA ALA A 113 7.31 -8.81 8.86
C ALA A 113 7.56 -9.72 7.64
N ILE A 114 7.97 -9.16 6.51
CA ILE A 114 8.33 -9.92 5.32
C ILE A 114 9.52 -10.84 5.59
N SER A 115 10.52 -10.37 6.33
CA SER A 115 11.66 -11.20 6.75
C SER A 115 11.21 -12.37 7.64
N ALA A 116 10.22 -12.17 8.52
CA ALA A 116 9.64 -13.24 9.34
C ALA A 116 8.88 -14.26 8.48
N LEU A 117 8.06 -13.80 7.54
CA LEU A 117 7.36 -14.66 6.57
C LEU A 117 8.34 -15.53 5.78
N GLN A 118 9.46 -14.96 5.31
CA GLN A 118 10.50 -15.71 4.60
C GLN A 118 11.18 -16.79 5.45
N ARG A 119 11.17 -16.64 6.78
CA ARG A 119 11.64 -17.67 7.72
C ARG A 119 10.57 -18.71 8.08
N GLY A 120 9.38 -18.61 7.49
CA GLY A 120 8.27 -19.54 7.73
C GLY A 120 7.41 -19.20 8.95
N VAL A 121 7.51 -17.98 9.50
CA VAL A 121 6.58 -17.52 10.54
C VAL A 121 5.18 -17.38 9.91
N PRO A 122 4.11 -17.90 10.54
CA PRO A 122 2.74 -17.71 10.06
C PRO A 122 2.39 -16.23 9.88
N ALA A 123 1.59 -15.89 8.86
CA ALA A 123 1.35 -14.49 8.53
C ALA A 123 0.69 -13.68 9.66
N SER A 124 -0.23 -14.31 10.40
CA SER A 124 -0.88 -13.74 11.58
C SER A 124 0.06 -13.43 12.76
N GLN A 125 1.32 -13.89 12.69
CA GLN A 125 2.34 -13.68 13.73
C GLN A 125 3.59 -12.96 13.21
N ALA A 126 3.62 -12.61 11.93
CA ALA A 126 4.80 -12.03 11.29
C ALA A 126 4.98 -10.54 11.63
N GLY A 127 3.90 -9.82 11.95
CA GLY A 127 3.94 -8.41 12.28
C GLY A 127 4.60 -8.11 13.64
N PRO A 128 5.30 -6.97 13.77
CA PRO A 128 5.80 -6.53 15.08
C PRO A 128 4.64 -6.18 16.03
N ALA A 129 4.76 -6.56 17.31
CA ALA A 129 3.71 -6.36 18.33
C ALA A 129 4.11 -5.38 19.45
N GLY A 130 5.22 -4.64 19.28
CA GLY A 130 5.68 -3.68 20.28
C GLY A 130 4.81 -2.43 20.33
N GLU A 131 4.81 -1.70 21.45
CA GLU A 131 4.04 -0.45 21.63
C GLU A 131 4.31 0.61 20.55
N ARG A 132 5.53 0.61 19.97
CA ARG A 132 5.93 1.51 18.88
C ARG A 132 5.68 0.92 17.48
N ALA A 133 4.97 -0.20 17.38
CA ALA A 133 4.56 -0.82 16.12
C ALA A 133 3.33 -0.10 15.52
N ASN A 134 3.39 1.22 15.42
CA ASN A 134 2.26 2.10 15.07
C ASN A 134 2.46 2.84 13.75
N GLY A 135 3.21 2.26 12.81
CA GLY A 135 3.34 2.79 11.45
C GLY A 135 2.05 2.63 10.63
N ASN A 136 1.99 3.31 9.48
CA ASN A 136 0.86 3.24 8.55
C ASN A 136 0.84 1.97 7.67
N GLY A 137 1.87 1.10 7.76
CA GLY A 137 2.12 -0.03 6.86
C GLY A 137 0.94 -0.99 6.63
N SER A 138 0.08 -1.19 7.62
CA SER A 138 -1.15 -1.98 7.48
C SER A 138 -2.34 -1.14 6.99
N LEU A 139 -2.43 0.11 7.43
CA LEU A 139 -3.53 1.02 7.13
C LEU A 139 -3.57 1.44 5.65
N MET A 140 -2.42 1.79 5.09
CA MET A 140 -2.31 2.32 3.72
C MET A 140 -2.86 1.37 2.63
N ARG A 141 -2.91 0.07 2.93
CA ARG A 141 -3.28 -1.01 2.00
C ARG A 141 -4.62 -1.67 2.29
N VAL A 142 -5.39 -1.21 3.29
CA VAL A 142 -6.59 -1.93 3.78
C VAL A 142 -7.84 -1.71 2.91
N LEU A 143 -7.87 -0.67 2.07
CA LEU A 143 -9.05 -0.28 1.30
C LEU A 143 -9.70 -1.42 0.49
N PRO A 144 -8.94 -2.30 -0.22
CA PRO A 144 -9.53 -3.43 -0.93
C PRO A 144 -10.38 -4.36 -0.06
N LEU A 145 -10.00 -4.58 1.21
CA LEU A 145 -10.78 -5.40 2.14
C LEU A 145 -12.13 -4.74 2.42
N ALA A 146 -12.14 -3.43 2.69
CA ALA A 146 -13.36 -2.69 2.97
C ALA A 146 -14.32 -2.65 1.76
N LEU A 147 -13.79 -2.55 0.54
CA LEU A 147 -14.59 -2.54 -0.69
C LEU A 147 -15.10 -3.93 -1.09
N TRP A 148 -14.35 -4.99 -0.78
CA TRP A 148 -14.70 -6.37 -1.11
C TRP A 148 -15.67 -7.00 -0.11
N HIS A 149 -15.58 -6.60 1.17
CA HIS A 149 -16.38 -7.16 2.26
C HIS A 149 -17.88 -6.93 2.08
N GLN A 150 -18.68 -7.95 2.39
CA GLN A 150 -20.15 -7.95 2.28
C GLN A 150 -20.85 -8.24 3.63
N GLY A 151 -20.07 -8.44 4.70
CA GLY A 151 -20.58 -8.77 6.03
C GLY A 151 -20.91 -7.54 6.88
N SER A 152 -21.03 -7.74 8.19
CA SER A 152 -21.25 -6.63 9.12
C SER A 152 -20.01 -5.77 9.32
N ASP A 153 -20.19 -4.54 9.82
CA ASP A 153 -19.07 -3.67 10.22
C ASP A 153 -18.21 -4.33 11.31
N THR A 154 -18.82 -5.11 12.20
CA THR A 154 -18.08 -5.86 13.24
C THR A 154 -17.16 -6.91 12.62
N ASP A 155 -17.63 -7.64 11.60
CA ASP A 155 -16.80 -8.61 10.88
C ASP A 155 -15.69 -7.92 10.10
N LEU A 156 -15.98 -6.76 9.49
CA LEU A 156 -14.97 -5.97 8.79
C LEU A 156 -13.86 -5.51 9.72
N VAL A 157 -14.21 -5.00 10.90
CA VAL A 157 -13.24 -4.58 11.92
C VAL A 157 -12.39 -5.77 12.37
N ALA A 158 -13.02 -6.92 12.65
CA ALA A 158 -12.29 -8.13 13.02
C ALA A 158 -11.33 -8.59 11.91
N ALA A 159 -11.76 -8.55 10.65
CA ALA A 159 -10.94 -8.90 9.49
C ALA A 159 -9.78 -7.92 9.29
N ALA A 160 -9.99 -6.63 9.52
CA ALA A 160 -8.94 -5.61 9.40
C ALA A 160 -7.83 -5.73 10.47
N HIS A 161 -8.08 -6.49 11.54
CA HIS A 161 -7.12 -6.81 12.60
C HIS A 161 -6.38 -8.15 12.43
N ALA A 162 -6.78 -8.98 11.45
CA ALA A 162 -6.24 -10.33 11.24
C ALA A 162 -4.85 -10.31 10.57
#